data_AF-A0A9P7QN66-F1
#
_entry.id   AF-A0A9P7QN66-F1
#
_cell.length_a   1.000
_cell.length_b   1.000
_cell.length_c   1.000
_cell.angle_alpha   90.00
_cell.angle_beta   90.00
_cell.angle_gamma   90.00
#
_symmetry.space_group_name_H-M   'P 1'
#
loop_
_entity.id
_entity.type
_entity.pdbx_description
1 polymer ?
#
loop_
_entity_poly.entity_id
_entity_poly.type
_entity_poly.pdbx_seq_one_letter_code
_entity_poly.pdbx_strand_id
1 'polypeptide(L)'
;MDAGHPSQQVAGETENLLPSNLPPVVSRSVSYKSDGPTTNITRDTQSIEPPEFRVVHGDPVKVALNCATANGGIRVPFICAANRYGPGRRHHDQRPTYEEDLCGRSSLLDTLTRTGPNTFGLPHHPIAKVGGVFSDRVAVYFGPRWDYYEKLEPTPDLPVVSVPPLRKPRVNENGSLYYYANGKDKSTMREKICCALRVCLDHEYDRVVIGDFGLGDGYLNPPQELAEIWRDLLLFDPNLRGQFKSVHFVFMDPLQCTTQCHRDEKQKVAEKSRLRMARKGTTSTSTRRRTKPLSSRPVSMDMEVFESVFHPDEIKRVRANSASGSSTNMLSWET
;
A
#
# COMPACT_ATOMS: atom_id res chain seq x y z
N MET A 1 -8.74 -50.16 19.04
CA MET A 1 -7.63 -49.32 18.54
C MET A 1 -8.25 -48.32 17.62
N ASP A 2 -8.61 -47.17 18.16
CA ASP A 2 -9.32 -46.11 17.44
C ASP A 2 -8.37 -44.90 17.42
N ALA A 3 -7.83 -44.60 16.24
CA ALA A 3 -6.85 -43.54 16.04
C ALA A 3 -7.61 -42.24 15.77
N GLY A 4 -7.84 -41.47 16.84
CA GLY A 4 -8.47 -40.15 16.75
C GLY A 4 -7.65 -39.19 15.90
N HIS A 5 -8.28 -38.68 14.84
CA HIS A 5 -7.85 -37.49 14.10
C HIS A 5 -7.73 -36.28 15.04
N PRO A 6 -6.64 -35.51 15.03
CA PRO A 6 -6.65 -34.18 15.61
C PRO A 6 -7.37 -33.22 14.67
N SER A 7 -8.51 -32.71 15.13
CA SER A 7 -9.31 -31.69 14.49
C SER A 7 -8.50 -30.43 14.17
N GLN A 8 -8.65 -29.96 12.93
CA GLN A 8 -8.30 -28.60 12.52
C GLN A 8 -9.04 -27.59 13.41
N GLN A 9 -8.33 -26.88 14.27
CA GLN A 9 -8.86 -25.65 14.88
C GLN A 9 -8.76 -24.52 13.84
N VAL A 10 -9.94 -24.17 13.32
CA VAL A 10 -10.19 -23.04 12.43
C VAL A 10 -10.41 -21.78 13.28
N ALA A 11 -9.76 -20.70 12.86
CA ALA A 11 -10.07 -19.29 13.11
C ALA A 11 -10.37 -18.88 14.57
N GLY A 12 -9.32 -18.58 15.33
CA GLY A 12 -9.42 -17.77 16.54
C GLY A 12 -9.73 -16.31 16.21
N GLU A 13 -10.75 -15.79 16.89
CA GLU A 13 -11.02 -14.37 17.06
C GLU A 13 -9.73 -13.66 17.49
N THR A 14 -9.48 -12.46 16.95
CA THR A 14 -8.38 -11.61 17.38
C THR A 14 -8.75 -11.04 18.76
N GLU A 15 -8.64 -11.87 19.81
CA GLU A 15 -8.63 -11.41 21.19
C GLU A 15 -7.57 -10.31 21.30
N ASN A 16 -7.90 -9.20 21.98
CA ASN A 16 -7.02 -8.06 22.12
C ASN A 16 -5.65 -8.51 22.66
N LEU A 17 -4.65 -8.61 21.78
CA LEU A 17 -3.28 -9.02 22.12
C LEU A 17 -2.54 -7.97 22.96
N LEU A 18 -3.13 -6.80 23.12
CA LEU A 18 -2.54 -5.67 23.83
C LEU A 18 -2.49 -5.94 25.35
N PRO A 19 -1.33 -5.77 26.00
CA PRO A 19 -1.18 -5.86 27.45
C PRO A 19 -2.15 -4.92 28.18
N SER A 20 -2.61 -5.32 29.36
CA SER A 20 -3.48 -4.50 30.21
C SER A 20 -2.82 -3.19 30.69
N ASN A 21 -1.49 -3.16 30.72
CA ASN A 21 -0.66 -2.03 31.19
C ASN A 21 0.30 -1.58 30.08
N LEU A 22 -0.26 -1.08 28.97
CA LEU A 22 0.56 -0.44 27.95
C LEU A 22 1.10 0.91 28.45
N PRO A 23 2.37 1.26 28.14
CA PRO A 23 2.85 2.62 28.39
C PRO A 23 1.94 3.63 27.68
N PRO A 24 1.72 4.82 28.28
CA PRO A 24 0.80 5.80 27.73
C PRO A 24 1.23 6.20 26.31
N VAL A 25 0.31 6.10 25.36
CA VAL A 25 0.54 6.53 23.97
C VAL A 25 0.87 8.02 23.95
N VAL A 26 2.12 8.34 23.61
CA VAL A 26 2.65 9.71 23.61
C VAL A 26 2.41 10.41 22.26
N SER A 27 2.03 9.66 21.22
CA SER A 27 1.90 10.17 19.86
C SER A 27 0.62 10.98 19.65
N ARG A 28 0.78 12.18 19.09
CA ARG A 28 -0.31 12.96 18.49
C ARG A 28 -0.39 12.63 17.01
N SER A 29 -1.59 12.42 16.51
CA SER A 29 -1.84 12.21 15.08
C SER A 29 -2.30 13.51 14.40
N VAL A 30 -1.86 13.71 13.17
CA VAL A 30 -2.17 14.89 12.35
C VAL A 30 -2.91 14.43 11.10
N SER A 31 -4.10 14.98 10.86
CA SER A 31 -4.89 14.68 9.66
C SER A 31 -4.59 15.66 8.53
N TYR A 32 -4.25 15.11 7.37
CA TYR A 32 -4.05 15.83 6.12
C TYR A 32 -5.29 15.68 5.24
N LYS A 33 -5.86 16.81 4.80
CA LYS A 33 -7.01 16.86 3.88
C LYS A 33 -6.62 17.62 2.63
N SER A 34 -7.06 17.15 1.47
CA SER A 34 -6.82 17.81 0.16
C SER A 34 -7.39 19.24 0.07
N ASP A 35 -8.31 19.62 0.95
CA ASP A 35 -8.97 20.93 0.95
C ASP A 35 -8.25 21.94 1.88
N GLY A 36 -7.18 21.51 2.56
CA GLY A 36 -6.32 22.41 3.35
C GLY A 36 -5.37 23.20 2.46
N PRO A 37 -4.68 24.23 2.99
CA PRO A 37 -3.58 24.85 2.25
C PRO A 37 -2.65 23.71 1.85
N THR A 38 -2.42 23.55 0.54
CA THR A 38 -1.31 22.76 0.02
C THR A 38 -0.11 23.08 0.89
N THR A 39 0.35 22.13 1.71
CA THR A 39 1.57 22.32 2.47
C THR A 39 2.62 22.65 1.42
N ASN A 40 3.08 23.90 1.42
CA ASN A 40 4.11 24.34 0.50
C ASN A 40 5.37 23.61 0.96
N ILE A 41 5.61 22.43 0.40
CA ILE A 41 6.79 21.64 0.71
C ILE A 41 7.96 22.49 0.29
N THR A 42 8.70 22.94 1.29
CA THR A 42 9.97 23.61 1.05
C THR A 42 10.91 22.52 0.56
N ARG A 43 11.49 22.72 -0.63
CA ARG A 43 12.49 21.77 -1.14
C ARG A 43 13.73 21.91 -0.26
N ASP A 44 14.11 20.85 0.44
CA ASP A 44 15.31 20.84 1.26
C ASP A 44 16.58 20.73 0.40
N THR A 45 16.41 20.29 -0.86
CA THR A 45 17.52 20.09 -1.80
C THR A 45 17.15 20.42 -3.24
N GLN A 46 18.14 20.94 -3.97
CA GLN A 46 18.08 21.14 -5.43
C GLN A 46 18.46 19.88 -6.21
N SER A 47 18.80 18.77 -5.53
CA SER A 47 19.11 17.51 -6.17
C SER A 47 17.96 17.03 -7.06
N ILE A 48 18.35 16.41 -8.17
CA ILE A 48 17.48 15.66 -9.08
C ILE A 48 17.90 14.20 -9.18
N GLU A 49 18.85 13.77 -8.34
CA GLU A 49 19.27 12.38 -8.31
C GLU A 49 18.16 11.50 -7.72
N PRO A 50 17.98 10.28 -8.26
CA PRO A 50 16.97 9.37 -7.79
C PRO A 50 17.34 8.87 -6.39
N PRO A 51 16.34 8.58 -5.54
CA PRO A 51 16.60 7.84 -4.31
C PRO A 51 17.15 6.46 -4.62
N GLU A 52 17.81 5.86 -3.64
CA GLU A 52 18.07 4.42 -3.66
C GLU A 52 16.74 3.68 -3.52
N PHE A 53 16.37 2.90 -4.54
CA PHE A 53 15.21 2.03 -4.50
C PHE A 53 15.61 0.63 -4.06
N ARG A 54 14.86 0.06 -3.11
CA ARG A 54 15.00 -1.34 -2.70
C ARG A 54 13.65 -2.03 -2.72
N VAL A 55 13.61 -3.23 -3.28
CA VAL A 55 12.45 -4.13 -3.21
C VAL A 55 12.84 -5.31 -2.33
N VAL A 56 12.10 -5.54 -1.25
CA VAL A 56 12.49 -6.45 -0.17
C VAL A 56 11.30 -7.30 0.25
N HIS A 57 11.55 -8.56 0.59
CA HIS A 57 10.58 -9.43 1.25
C HIS A 57 10.72 -9.31 2.78
N GLY A 58 9.61 -9.08 3.49
CA GLY A 58 9.59 -9.07 4.96
C GLY A 58 8.43 -8.28 5.57
N ASP A 59 8.54 -8.00 6.87
CA ASP A 59 7.62 -7.11 7.58
C ASP A 59 8.04 -5.63 7.40
N PRO A 60 7.18 -4.76 6.83
CA PRO A 60 7.51 -3.35 6.63
C PRO A 60 7.99 -2.61 7.89
N VAL A 61 7.39 -2.90 9.04
CA VAL A 61 7.80 -2.31 10.33
C VAL A 61 9.20 -2.79 10.74
N LYS A 62 9.50 -4.10 10.70
CA LYS A 62 10.86 -4.61 10.95
C LYS A 62 11.88 -3.98 10.00
N VAL A 63 11.56 -3.84 8.71
CA VAL A 63 12.44 -3.17 7.74
C VAL A 63 12.67 -1.71 8.13
N ALA A 64 11.62 -0.96 8.46
CA ALA A 64 11.74 0.44 8.88
C ALA A 64 12.61 0.62 10.13
N LEU A 65 12.43 -0.24 11.13
CA LEU A 65 13.23 -0.24 12.36
C LEU A 65 14.70 -0.58 12.08
N ASN A 66 14.97 -1.59 11.24
CA ASN A 66 16.32 -1.95 10.84
C ASN A 66 17.00 -0.83 10.04
N CYS A 67 16.25 -0.17 9.13
CA CYS A 67 16.73 1.00 8.42
C CYS A 67 17.08 2.13 9.38
N ALA A 68 16.27 2.38 10.41
CA ALA A 68 16.56 3.40 11.41
C ALA A 68 17.87 3.12 12.15
N THR A 69 18.05 1.88 12.63
CA THR A 69 19.29 1.44 13.28
C THR A 69 20.52 1.59 12.37
N ALA A 70 20.41 1.15 11.11
CA ALA A 70 21.50 1.25 10.14
C ALA A 70 21.87 2.70 9.76
N ASN A 71 20.94 3.65 9.91
CA ASN A 71 21.14 5.07 9.62
C ASN A 71 21.42 5.91 10.88
N GLY A 72 21.96 5.31 11.94
CA GLY A 72 22.36 6.04 13.16
C GLY A 72 21.19 6.54 14.00
N GLY A 73 20.04 5.86 13.94
CA GLY A 73 18.85 6.19 14.72
C GLY A 73 17.86 7.15 14.05
N ILE A 74 18.10 7.52 12.79
CA ILE A 74 17.12 8.32 12.01
C ILE A 74 15.87 7.46 11.77
N ARG A 75 14.77 7.81 12.44
CA ARG A 75 13.47 7.10 12.28
C ARG A 75 13.03 7.13 10.82
N VAL A 76 12.45 6.03 10.35
CA VAL A 76 11.97 5.88 8.97
C VAL A 76 10.46 5.66 8.97
N PRO A 77 9.66 6.53 8.34
CA PRO A 77 8.21 6.37 8.28
C PRO A 77 7.82 5.15 7.46
N PHE A 78 6.76 4.49 7.94
CA PHE A 78 6.05 3.46 7.22
C PHE A 78 4.76 4.01 6.61
N ILE A 79 4.62 3.95 5.28
CA ILE A 79 3.35 4.26 4.59
C ILE A 79 2.44 3.03 4.66
N CYS A 80 1.39 3.14 5.49
CA CYS A 80 0.42 2.09 5.73
C CYS A 80 -0.80 2.23 4.80
N ALA A 81 -1.21 1.11 4.19
CA ALA A 81 -2.43 1.00 3.39
C ALA A 81 -3.68 0.98 4.30
N ALA A 82 -4.11 2.17 4.70
CA ALA A 82 -5.13 2.35 5.73
C ALA A 82 -6.56 2.10 5.25
N ASN A 83 -7.43 1.66 6.15
CA ASN A 83 -8.86 1.62 5.89
C ASN A 83 -9.45 3.02 6.03
N ARG A 84 -10.18 3.46 5.01
CA ARG A 84 -10.77 4.80 4.97
C ARG A 84 -11.75 5.08 6.13
N TYR A 85 -12.54 4.09 6.53
CA TYR A 85 -13.71 4.27 7.39
C TYR A 85 -13.46 3.96 8.86
N GLY A 86 -12.38 3.26 9.18
CA GLY A 86 -11.99 3.05 10.57
C GLY A 86 -10.74 2.19 10.68
N PRO A 87 -9.92 2.43 11.71
CA PRO A 87 -8.62 1.80 11.86
C PRO A 87 -8.76 0.28 12.01
N GLY A 88 -7.91 -0.47 11.31
CA GLY A 88 -7.86 -1.93 11.38
C GLY A 88 -9.13 -2.64 10.90
N ARG A 89 -10.09 -1.91 10.30
CA ARG A 89 -11.31 -2.54 9.78
C ARG A 89 -11.01 -3.34 8.53
N ARG A 90 -11.57 -4.54 8.43
CA ARG A 90 -11.66 -5.32 7.18
C ARG A 90 -13.05 -5.88 6.98
N HIS A 91 -13.29 -6.45 5.81
CA HIS A 91 -14.40 -7.38 5.62
C HIS A 91 -13.97 -8.77 6.11
N HIS A 92 -14.83 -9.45 6.88
CA HIS A 92 -14.53 -10.77 7.46
C HIS A 92 -14.15 -11.85 6.43
N ASP A 93 -14.62 -11.72 5.18
CA ASP A 93 -14.33 -12.65 4.08
C ASP A 93 -12.94 -12.43 3.44
N GLN A 94 -12.16 -11.44 3.88
CA GLN A 94 -10.85 -11.10 3.33
C GLN A 94 -9.74 -11.56 4.26
N ARG A 95 -8.56 -11.83 3.70
CA ARG A 95 -7.34 -12.05 4.50
C ARG A 95 -7.11 -10.83 5.42
N PRO A 96 -6.54 -11.02 6.62
CA PRO A 96 -6.20 -9.90 7.50
C PRO A 96 -5.37 -8.86 6.73
N THR A 97 -5.74 -7.59 6.84
CA THR A 97 -4.96 -6.53 6.21
C THR A 97 -3.73 -6.22 7.06
N TYR A 98 -2.72 -5.62 6.46
CA TYR A 98 -1.56 -5.18 7.24
C TYR A 98 -1.93 -4.18 8.34
N GLU A 99 -2.86 -3.25 8.04
CA GLU A 99 -3.31 -2.29 9.03
C GLU A 99 -3.97 -2.97 10.24
N GLU A 100 -4.76 -4.03 10.03
CA GLU A 100 -5.36 -4.82 11.12
C GLU A 100 -4.30 -5.51 11.97
N ASP A 101 -3.32 -6.18 11.35
CA ASP A 101 -2.19 -6.79 12.04
C ASP A 101 -1.40 -5.74 12.86
N LEU A 102 -1.07 -4.60 12.22
CA LEU A 102 -0.35 -3.52 12.86
C LEU A 102 -1.14 -2.90 14.03
N CYS A 103 -2.45 -2.69 13.89
CA CYS A 103 -3.32 -2.23 14.97
C CYS A 103 -3.35 -3.23 16.14
N GLY A 104 -3.30 -4.53 15.87
CA GLY A 104 -3.31 -5.57 16.89
C GLY A 104 -2.00 -5.69 17.67
N ARG A 105 -0.88 -5.23 17.11
CA ARG A 105 0.46 -5.37 17.71
C ARG A 105 1.16 -4.08 18.10
N SER A 106 0.48 -2.94 18.00
CA SER A 106 1.07 -1.61 18.24
C SER A 106 0.07 -0.64 18.84
N SER A 107 0.54 0.57 19.19
CA SER A 107 -0.29 1.68 19.62
C SER A 107 -1.03 2.40 18.48
N LEU A 108 -0.99 1.89 17.25
CA LEU A 108 -1.59 2.56 16.09
C LEU A 108 -3.10 2.74 16.25
N LEU A 109 -3.81 1.73 16.75
CA LEU A 109 -5.26 1.80 16.96
C LEU A 109 -5.62 2.95 17.91
N ASP A 110 -4.92 3.05 19.04
CA ASP A 110 -5.10 4.13 20.01
C ASP A 110 -4.79 5.50 19.39
N THR A 111 -3.73 5.59 18.59
CA THR A 111 -3.30 6.84 17.95
C THR A 111 -4.30 7.31 16.89
N LEU A 112 -4.96 6.39 16.19
CA LEU A 112 -5.97 6.66 15.16
C LEU A 112 -7.37 6.91 15.72
N THR A 113 -7.63 6.50 16.97
CA THR A 113 -8.93 6.68 17.65
C THR A 113 -8.95 7.87 18.60
N ARG A 114 -7.79 8.27 19.16
CA ARG A 114 -7.70 9.39 20.10
C ARG A 114 -7.74 10.73 19.39
N THR A 115 -8.71 11.57 19.74
CA THR A 115 -8.73 12.98 19.35
C THR A 115 -7.88 13.78 20.35
N GLY A 116 -6.95 14.61 19.88
CA GLY A 116 -6.05 15.37 20.74
C GLY A 116 -6.76 16.50 21.53
N PRO A 117 -6.19 16.98 22.65
CA PRO A 117 -6.81 18.00 23.51
C PRO A 117 -7.01 19.38 22.85
N ASN A 118 -6.31 19.66 21.73
CA ASN A 118 -6.47 20.89 20.95
C ASN A 118 -7.21 20.68 19.60
N THR A 119 -7.63 19.45 19.30
CA THR A 119 -8.56 19.19 18.21
C THR A 119 -9.94 19.09 18.82
N PHE A 120 -10.79 20.08 18.59
CA PHE A 120 -12.21 20.03 18.95
C PHE A 120 -12.88 18.83 18.23
N GLY A 121 -12.80 17.64 18.82
CA GLY A 121 -13.69 16.49 18.64
C GLY A 121 -13.82 15.84 17.26
N LEU A 122 -13.04 16.19 16.23
CA LEU A 122 -13.21 15.57 14.92
C LEU A 122 -12.46 14.23 14.83
N PRO A 123 -13.14 13.12 14.54
CA PRO A 123 -12.48 11.82 14.37
C PRO A 123 -11.55 11.86 13.15
N HIS A 124 -10.41 11.16 13.22
CA HIS A 124 -9.50 10.98 12.08
C HIS A 124 -10.15 10.20 10.92
N HIS A 125 -11.25 9.50 11.22
CA HIS A 125 -12.01 8.72 10.26
C HIS A 125 -13.41 9.35 10.05
N PRO A 126 -13.94 9.35 8.81
CA PRO A 126 -13.32 8.79 7.61
C PRO A 126 -12.15 9.64 7.10
N ILE A 127 -11.06 8.98 6.69
CA ILE A 127 -9.95 9.66 6.04
C ILE A 127 -10.46 10.28 4.73
N ALA A 128 -10.02 11.51 4.43
CA ALA A 128 -10.39 12.22 3.21
C ALA A 128 -10.08 11.38 1.95
N LYS A 129 -10.79 11.63 0.85
CA LYS A 129 -10.59 10.88 -0.40
C LYS A 129 -9.14 11.00 -0.88
N VAL A 130 -8.57 12.19 -0.81
CA VAL A 130 -7.14 12.46 -0.98
C VAL A 130 -6.70 13.10 0.35
N GLY A 131 -5.85 12.40 1.07
CA GLY A 131 -5.50 12.74 2.45
C GLY A 131 -4.92 11.54 3.19
N GLY A 132 -4.52 11.78 4.43
CA GLY A 132 -3.88 10.78 5.28
C GLY A 132 -3.86 11.19 6.74
N VAL A 133 -3.37 10.30 7.58
CA VAL A 133 -3.12 10.56 9.00
C VAL A 133 -1.66 10.23 9.28
N PHE A 134 -0.91 11.22 9.76
CA PHE A 134 0.43 11.01 10.27
C PHE A 134 0.38 10.70 11.76
N SER A 135 1.11 9.68 12.19
CA SER A 135 1.30 9.30 13.59
C SER A 135 2.81 9.25 13.88
N ASP A 136 3.33 10.15 14.70
CA ASP A 136 4.79 10.30 14.88
C ASP A 136 5.45 9.13 15.65
N ARG A 137 4.79 8.60 16.68
CA ARG A 137 5.35 7.57 17.57
C ARG A 137 4.39 6.41 17.78
N VAL A 138 4.38 5.49 16.83
CA VAL A 138 3.65 4.23 16.97
C VAL A 138 4.54 3.23 17.66
N ALA A 139 4.27 2.95 18.93
CA ALA A 139 4.98 1.94 19.71
C ALA A 139 4.56 0.54 19.26
N VAL A 140 5.53 -0.32 18.94
CA VAL A 140 5.28 -1.67 18.41
C VAL A 140 5.63 -2.68 19.49
N TYR A 141 4.61 -3.34 20.04
CA TYR A 141 4.76 -4.22 21.18
C TYR A 141 5.14 -5.64 20.78
N PHE A 142 4.64 -6.09 19.62
CA PHE A 142 4.85 -7.45 19.16
C PHE A 142 5.31 -7.52 17.70
N GLY A 143 6.04 -8.58 17.39
CA GLY A 143 6.42 -8.98 16.05
C GLY A 143 5.20 -9.35 15.18
N PRO A 144 5.43 -9.58 13.88
CA PRO A 144 4.35 -9.94 12.96
C PRO A 144 3.78 -11.33 13.27
N ARG A 145 2.59 -11.62 12.74
CA ARG A 145 1.87 -12.88 12.96
C ARG A 145 2.69 -14.16 12.74
N TRP A 146 3.54 -14.20 11.72
CA TRP A 146 4.36 -15.39 11.39
C TRP A 146 5.49 -15.63 12.40
N ASP A 147 5.77 -14.64 13.23
CA ASP A 147 6.69 -14.70 14.36
C ASP A 147 5.94 -14.91 15.69
N TYR A 148 4.71 -15.44 15.61
CA TYR A 148 3.83 -15.71 16.74
C TYR A 148 3.61 -14.52 17.68
N TYR A 149 3.70 -13.29 17.15
CA TYR A 149 3.63 -12.06 17.94
C TYR A 149 4.64 -12.04 19.10
N GLU A 150 5.89 -12.44 18.86
CA GLU A 150 6.95 -12.32 19.86
C GLU A 150 7.06 -10.87 20.40
N LYS A 151 7.18 -10.72 21.72
CA LYS A 151 7.27 -9.40 22.36
C LYS A 151 8.59 -8.72 22.00
N LEU A 152 8.52 -7.45 21.58
CA LEU A 152 9.69 -6.65 21.23
C LEU A 152 10.18 -5.87 22.46
N GLU A 153 11.42 -6.13 22.88
CA GLU A 153 12.07 -5.48 24.02
C GLU A 153 13.49 -4.99 23.65
N PRO A 154 13.84 -3.71 23.88
CA PRO A 154 12.94 -2.64 24.31
C PRO A 154 11.86 -2.36 23.25
N THR A 155 10.68 -1.88 23.66
CA THR A 155 9.58 -1.55 22.73
C THR A 155 10.01 -0.44 21.75
N PRO A 156 10.20 -0.74 20.45
CA PRO A 156 10.56 0.28 19.48
C PRO A 156 9.34 1.11 19.08
N ASP A 157 9.58 2.32 18.57
CA ASP A 157 8.56 3.14 17.90
C ASP A 157 9.00 3.59 16.50
N LEU A 158 8.01 3.86 15.65
CA LEU A 158 8.23 4.42 14.32
C LEU A 158 7.10 5.37 13.91
N PRO A 159 7.38 6.31 12.98
CA PRO A 159 6.35 7.12 12.36
C PRO A 159 5.53 6.29 11.36
N VAL A 160 4.22 6.51 11.32
CA VAL A 160 3.30 5.83 10.40
C VAL A 160 2.46 6.85 9.66
N VAL A 161 2.43 6.72 8.33
CA VAL A 161 1.61 7.53 7.42
C VAL A 161 0.46 6.66 6.92
N SER A 162 -0.71 6.80 7.54
CA SER A 162 -1.92 6.05 7.20
C SER A 162 -2.65 6.73 6.04
N VAL A 163 -2.61 6.13 4.84
CA VAL A 163 -3.28 6.65 3.65
C VAL A 163 -4.13 5.55 3.02
N PRO A 164 -5.42 5.80 2.72
CA PRO A 164 -6.24 4.77 2.09
C PRO A 164 -5.92 4.66 0.60
N PRO A 165 -5.54 3.46 0.08
CA PRO A 165 -5.43 3.24 -1.35
C PRO A 165 -6.79 3.38 -2.04
N LEU A 166 -6.78 3.47 -3.37
CA LEU A 166 -8.01 3.26 -4.14
C LEU A 166 -8.42 1.78 -4.01
N ARG A 167 -9.68 1.51 -3.70
CA ARG A 167 -10.18 0.13 -3.52
C ARG A 167 -10.96 -0.31 -4.75
N LYS A 168 -10.54 -1.44 -5.33
CA LYS A 168 -11.15 -2.15 -6.46
C LYS A 168 -11.50 -1.19 -7.61
N PRO A 169 -10.50 -0.46 -8.15
CA PRO A 169 -10.74 0.44 -9.29
C PRO A 169 -11.34 -0.30 -10.48
N ARG A 170 -11.94 0.45 -11.40
CA ARG A 170 -12.33 -0.16 -12.67
C ARG A 170 -11.06 -0.44 -13.47
N VAL A 171 -10.94 -1.68 -13.92
CA VAL A 171 -9.73 -2.20 -14.57
C VAL A 171 -10.09 -2.98 -15.82
N ASN A 172 -9.25 -2.84 -16.83
CA ASN A 172 -9.32 -3.60 -18.06
C ASN A 172 -8.24 -4.69 -18.05
N GLU A 173 -8.48 -5.73 -18.85
CA GLU A 173 -7.56 -6.82 -18.99
C GLU A 173 -7.46 -7.22 -20.46
N ASN A 174 -6.25 -7.25 -21.02
CA ASN A 174 -5.99 -7.69 -22.39
C ASN A 174 -4.80 -8.65 -22.41
N GLY A 175 -5.09 -9.96 -22.44
CA GLY A 175 -4.06 -10.98 -22.33
C GLY A 175 -3.33 -10.93 -20.99
N SER A 176 -2.05 -10.53 -21.02
CA SER A 176 -1.23 -10.31 -19.81
C SER A 176 -1.30 -8.88 -19.27
N LEU A 177 -1.92 -7.94 -20.00
CA LEU A 177 -2.02 -6.55 -19.56
C LEU A 177 -3.18 -6.40 -18.58
N TYR A 178 -2.90 -5.83 -17.43
CA TYR A 178 -3.87 -5.46 -16.40
C TYR A 178 -3.63 -3.99 -16.05
N TYR A 179 -4.65 -3.13 -16.22
CA TYR A 179 -4.50 -1.66 -16.16
C TYR A 179 -5.82 -0.95 -15.80
N TYR A 180 -5.74 0.30 -15.33
CA TYR A 180 -6.88 1.14 -15.00
C TYR A 180 -7.74 1.39 -16.23
N ALA A 181 -9.05 1.12 -16.12
CA ALA A 181 -9.98 1.30 -17.23
C ALA A 181 -10.25 2.77 -17.56
N ASN A 182 -9.97 3.69 -16.64
CA ASN A 182 -10.18 5.12 -16.82
C ASN A 182 -9.05 5.94 -16.16
N GLY A 183 -8.76 7.11 -16.72
CA GLY A 183 -7.72 8.00 -16.21
C GLY A 183 -8.03 8.62 -14.85
N LYS A 184 -9.30 8.67 -14.44
CA LYS A 184 -9.72 9.27 -13.15
C LYS A 184 -9.28 8.41 -11.96
N ASP A 185 -9.42 7.10 -12.06
CA ASP A 185 -8.97 6.15 -11.03
C ASP A 185 -7.43 6.21 -10.91
N LYS A 186 -6.72 6.22 -12.05
CA LYS A 186 -5.26 6.39 -12.10
C LYS A 186 -4.81 7.71 -11.47
N SER A 187 -5.45 8.84 -11.81
CA SER A 187 -5.16 10.16 -11.22
C SER A 187 -5.43 10.19 -9.72
N THR A 188 -6.57 9.63 -9.29
CA THR A 188 -6.92 9.55 -7.85
C THR A 188 -5.86 8.75 -7.09
N MET A 189 -5.37 7.64 -7.66
CA MET A 189 -4.30 6.86 -7.03
C MET A 189 -2.98 7.63 -6.98
N ARG A 190 -2.63 8.35 -8.05
CA ARG A 190 -1.46 9.24 -8.08
C ARG A 190 -1.53 10.33 -7.01
N GLU A 191 -2.68 10.98 -6.85
CA GLU A 191 -2.89 12.02 -5.83
C GLU A 191 -2.73 11.46 -4.40
N LYS A 192 -3.24 10.24 -4.14
CA LYS A 192 -3.07 9.56 -2.84
C LYS A 192 -1.61 9.24 -2.54
N ILE A 193 -0.88 8.70 -3.52
CA ILE A 193 0.55 8.39 -3.38
C ILE A 193 1.35 9.67 -3.17
N CYS A 194 1.07 10.71 -3.97
CA CYS A 194 1.68 12.01 -3.82
C CYS A 194 1.44 12.55 -2.41
N CYS A 195 0.20 12.53 -1.90
CA CYS A 195 -0.12 12.92 -0.54
C CYS A 195 0.70 12.15 0.51
N ALA A 196 0.85 10.83 0.38
CA ALA A 196 1.63 10.03 1.32
C ALA A 196 3.10 10.46 1.38
N LEU A 197 3.73 10.67 0.20
CA LEU A 197 5.12 11.14 0.09
C LEU A 197 5.28 12.56 0.64
N ARG A 198 4.32 13.44 0.33
CA ARG A 198 4.29 14.82 0.82
C ARG A 198 4.22 14.89 2.34
N VAL A 199 3.42 14.05 2.97
CA VAL A 199 3.35 13.96 4.44
C VAL A 199 4.69 13.52 5.04
N CYS A 200 5.42 12.62 4.39
CA CYS A 200 6.76 12.24 4.86
C CYS A 200 7.72 13.45 4.85
N LEU A 201 7.73 14.21 3.75
CA LEU A 201 8.60 15.40 3.61
C LEU A 201 8.19 16.54 4.54
N ASP A 202 6.89 16.75 4.78
CA ASP A 202 6.40 17.76 5.71
C ASP A 202 6.87 17.52 7.15
N HIS A 203 7.19 16.27 7.47
CA HIS A 203 7.78 15.84 8.74
C HIS A 203 9.29 15.54 8.64
N GLU A 204 9.97 16.11 7.64
CA GLU A 204 11.43 16.06 7.47
C GLU A 204 12.00 14.64 7.29
N TYR A 205 11.18 13.70 6.80
CA TYR A 205 11.65 12.35 6.48
C TYR A 205 12.03 12.23 5.00
N ASP A 206 13.33 12.00 4.77
CA ASP A 206 13.93 11.76 3.45
C ASP A 206 14.09 10.26 3.12
N ARG A 207 13.64 9.37 4.00
CA ARG A 207 13.64 7.90 3.82
C ARG A 207 12.25 7.38 4.09
N VAL A 208 11.82 6.34 3.37
CA VAL A 208 10.48 5.78 3.58
C VAL A 208 10.43 4.29 3.30
N VAL A 209 9.61 3.58 4.08
CA VAL A 209 9.21 2.20 3.84
C VAL A 209 7.76 2.18 3.40
N ILE A 210 7.46 1.42 2.35
CA ILE A 210 6.15 1.28 1.74
C ILE A 210 5.81 -0.20 1.72
N GLY A 211 4.64 -0.57 2.24
CA GLY A 211 4.15 -1.95 2.15
C GLY A 211 3.60 -2.31 0.77
N ASP A 212 2.71 -3.29 0.72
CA ASP A 212 1.93 -3.70 -0.46
C ASP A 212 0.78 -2.71 -0.79
N PHE A 213 1.10 -1.40 -0.79
CA PHE A 213 0.12 -0.31 -0.84
C PHE A 213 -0.79 -0.40 -2.07
N GLY A 214 -2.06 -0.75 -1.85
CA GLY A 214 -3.07 -0.84 -2.91
C GLY A 214 -3.04 -2.14 -3.71
N LEU A 215 -2.23 -3.11 -3.33
CA LEU A 215 -2.13 -4.41 -3.97
C LEU A 215 -2.99 -5.46 -3.23
N GLY A 216 -2.98 -6.69 -3.73
CA GLY A 216 -3.68 -7.83 -3.13
C GLY A 216 -5.19 -7.83 -3.35
N ASP A 217 -5.85 -8.84 -2.79
CA ASP A 217 -7.29 -9.12 -2.92
C ASP A 217 -8.19 -8.04 -2.28
N GLY A 218 -7.64 -7.27 -1.35
CA GLY A 218 -8.29 -6.14 -0.70
C GLY A 218 -8.50 -4.95 -1.62
N TYR A 219 -7.58 -4.70 -2.55
CA TYR A 219 -7.51 -3.43 -3.28
C TYR A 219 -7.52 -3.57 -4.79
N LEU A 220 -6.90 -4.61 -5.37
CA LEU A 220 -6.95 -4.87 -6.81
C LEU A 220 -6.53 -3.68 -7.70
N ASN A 221 -5.51 -2.91 -7.31
CA ASN A 221 -4.90 -1.95 -8.23
C ASN A 221 -3.93 -2.68 -9.16
N PRO A 222 -3.79 -2.26 -10.44
CA PRO A 222 -2.86 -2.86 -11.37
C PRO A 222 -1.39 -2.71 -10.92
N PRO A 223 -0.63 -3.81 -10.67
CA PRO A 223 0.72 -3.72 -10.11
C PRO A 223 1.69 -2.89 -10.97
N GLN A 224 1.68 -3.11 -12.29
CA GLN A 224 2.58 -2.40 -13.21
C GLN A 224 2.32 -0.89 -13.18
N GLU A 225 1.08 -0.46 -13.40
CA GLU A 225 0.76 0.98 -13.40
C GLU A 225 0.94 1.60 -12.02
N LEU A 226 0.73 0.83 -10.95
CA LEU A 226 0.94 1.31 -9.59
C LEU A 226 2.42 1.55 -9.30
N ALA A 227 3.29 0.61 -9.65
CA ALA A 227 4.74 0.76 -9.55
C ALA A 227 5.24 1.95 -10.38
N GLU A 228 4.72 2.12 -11.60
CA GLU A 228 5.03 3.26 -12.46
C GLU A 228 4.58 4.59 -11.85
N ILE A 229 3.41 4.68 -11.19
CA ILE A 229 2.99 5.89 -10.49
C ILE A 229 3.99 6.28 -9.40
N TRP A 230 4.43 5.32 -8.58
CA TRP A 230 5.45 5.56 -7.55
C TRP A 230 6.75 6.05 -8.17
N ARG A 231 7.26 5.36 -9.20
CA ARG A 231 8.48 5.73 -9.91
C ARG A 231 8.37 7.14 -10.49
N ASP A 232 7.30 7.43 -11.21
CA ASP A 232 7.14 8.71 -11.91
C ASP A 232 7.03 9.88 -10.94
N LEU A 233 6.38 9.68 -9.79
CA LEU A 233 6.36 10.70 -8.73
C LEU A 233 7.76 10.93 -8.13
N LEU A 234 8.49 9.86 -7.82
CA LEU A 234 9.81 9.96 -7.18
C LEU A 234 10.92 10.46 -8.13
N LEU A 235 10.78 10.25 -9.44
CA LEU A 235 11.75 10.68 -10.44
C LEU A 235 11.43 12.04 -11.08
N PHE A 236 10.15 12.36 -11.29
CA PHE A 236 9.77 13.45 -12.18
C PHE A 236 8.86 14.50 -11.54
N ASP A 237 8.21 14.23 -10.42
CA ASP A 237 7.40 15.26 -9.77
C ASP A 237 8.31 16.40 -9.26
N PRO A 238 8.04 17.66 -9.65
CA PRO A 238 8.91 18.78 -9.32
C PRO A 238 9.00 19.07 -7.82
N ASN A 239 8.07 18.56 -6.99
CA ASN A 239 8.10 18.75 -5.55
C ASN A 239 8.71 17.55 -4.81
N LEU A 240 8.80 16.38 -5.44
CA LEU A 240 9.27 15.14 -4.79
C LEU A 240 10.64 14.69 -5.30
N ARG A 241 10.96 14.96 -6.57
CA ARG A 241 12.20 14.49 -7.18
C ARG A 241 13.43 15.02 -6.43
N GLY A 242 14.33 14.10 -6.11
CA GLY A 242 15.56 14.33 -5.37
C GLY A 242 15.41 14.69 -3.90
N GLN A 243 14.19 14.66 -3.33
CA GLN A 243 13.97 14.92 -1.90
C GLN A 243 14.21 13.68 -1.03
N PHE A 244 14.00 12.49 -1.57
CA PHE A 244 14.23 11.23 -0.86
C PHE A 244 15.65 10.69 -1.10
N LYS A 245 16.29 10.19 -0.05
CA LYS A 245 17.54 9.42 -0.10
C LYS A 245 17.30 7.95 -0.39
N SER A 246 16.28 7.34 0.20
CA SER A 246 15.95 5.94 -0.06
C SER A 246 14.47 5.60 0.11
N VAL A 247 14.01 4.65 -0.69
CA VAL A 247 12.63 4.18 -0.75
C VAL A 247 12.63 2.66 -0.78
N HIS A 248 12.00 2.03 0.20
CA HIS A 248 11.95 0.58 0.34
C HIS A 248 10.52 0.09 0.10
N PHE A 249 10.30 -0.68 -0.96
CA PHE A 249 9.05 -1.40 -1.21
C PHE A 249 9.16 -2.77 -0.56
N VAL A 250 8.32 -3.03 0.44
CA VAL A 250 8.37 -4.23 1.27
C VAL A 250 7.13 -5.07 1.04
N PHE A 251 7.35 -6.29 0.56
CA PHE A 251 6.31 -7.27 0.31
C PHE A 251 6.32 -8.31 1.43
N MET A 252 5.19 -8.48 2.10
CA MET A 252 5.06 -9.53 3.12
C MET A 252 4.93 -10.93 2.52
N ASP A 253 4.17 -11.03 1.43
CA ASP A 253 4.00 -12.27 0.67
C ASP A 253 4.60 -12.05 -0.72
N PRO A 254 5.79 -12.61 -1.00
CA PRO A 254 6.44 -12.43 -2.29
C PRO A 254 5.67 -13.17 -3.39
N LEU A 255 4.80 -14.11 -3.03
CA LEU A 255 3.94 -14.88 -3.94
C LEU A 255 2.61 -14.17 -4.21
N GLN A 256 2.37 -13.00 -3.61
CA GLN A 256 1.16 -12.24 -3.87
C GLN A 256 1.09 -11.85 -5.36
N CYS A 257 -0.08 -12.08 -5.96
CA CYS A 257 -0.34 -11.76 -7.35
C CYS A 257 -1.72 -11.09 -7.48
N THR A 258 -1.74 -9.76 -7.50
CA THR A 258 -2.98 -8.97 -7.55
C THR A 258 -3.80 -9.26 -8.80
N THR A 259 -3.12 -9.43 -9.94
CA THR A 259 -3.77 -9.78 -11.21
C THR A 259 -4.49 -11.13 -11.12
N GLN A 260 -3.90 -12.12 -10.43
CA GLN A 260 -4.57 -13.40 -10.21
C GLN A 260 -5.74 -13.26 -9.24
N CYS A 261 -5.59 -12.50 -8.14
CA CYS A 261 -6.70 -12.21 -7.22
C CYS A 261 -7.91 -11.60 -7.94
N HIS A 262 -7.68 -10.68 -8.88
CA HIS A 262 -8.72 -10.08 -9.71
C HIS A 262 -9.44 -11.10 -10.60
N ARG A 263 -8.69 -11.99 -11.25
CA ARG A 263 -9.26 -13.07 -12.09
C ARG A 263 -10.13 -14.01 -11.26
N ASP A 264 -9.64 -14.40 -10.09
CA ASP A 264 -10.37 -15.28 -9.17
C ASP A 264 -11.66 -14.61 -8.68
N GLU A 265 -11.63 -13.31 -8.38
CA GLU A 265 -12.84 -12.56 -8.01
C GLU A 265 -13.84 -12.50 -9.15
N LYS A 266 -13.39 -12.19 -10.39
CA LYS A 266 -14.25 -12.21 -11.58
C LYS A 266 -14.90 -13.58 -11.78
N GLN A 267 -14.13 -14.67 -11.64
CA GLN A 267 -14.65 -16.04 -11.79
C GLN A 267 -15.68 -16.38 -10.70
N LYS A 268 -15.41 -16.02 -9.45
CA LYS A 268 -16.37 -16.19 -8.33
C LYS A 268 -17.67 -15.43 -8.57
N VAL A 269 -17.60 -14.19 -9.08
CA VAL A 269 -18.80 -13.38 -9.41
C VAL A 269 -19.59 -13.99 -10.58
N ALA A 270 -18.91 -14.47 -11.61
CA ALA A 270 -19.53 -15.12 -12.76
C ALA A 270 -20.25 -16.41 -12.34
N GLU A 271 -19.62 -17.22 -11.49
CA GLU A 271 -20.22 -18.47 -10.99
C GLU A 271 -21.44 -18.21 -10.10
N LYS A 272 -21.34 -17.25 -9.16
CA LYS A 272 -22.50 -16.82 -8.35
C LYS A 272 -23.67 -16.34 -9.23
N SER A 273 -23.37 -15.63 -10.32
CA SER A 273 -24.39 -15.16 -11.27
C SER A 273 -25.06 -16.32 -12.01
N ARG A 274 -24.29 -17.32 -12.45
CA ARG A 274 -24.81 -18.55 -13.08
C ARG A 274 -25.71 -19.35 -12.15
N LEU A 275 -25.30 -19.54 -10.90
CA LEU A 275 -26.09 -20.25 -9.89
C LEU A 275 -27.42 -19.54 -9.58
N ARG A 276 -27.42 -18.19 -9.54
CA ARG A 276 -28.66 -17.41 -9.37
C ARG A 276 -29.61 -17.54 -10.55
N MET A 277 -29.09 -17.60 -11.78
CA MET A 277 -29.89 -17.82 -13.00
C MET A 277 -30.50 -19.22 -13.02
N ALA A 278 -29.73 -20.24 -12.65
CA ALA A 278 -30.20 -21.63 -12.56
C ALA A 278 -31.34 -21.79 -11.53
N ARG A 279 -31.25 -21.11 -10.38
CA ARG A 279 -32.29 -21.13 -9.33
C ARG A 279 -33.59 -20.42 -9.70
N LYS A 280 -33.56 -19.46 -10.65
CA LYS A 280 -34.75 -18.72 -11.10
C LYS A 280 -35.53 -19.42 -12.22
N GLY A 281 -35.20 -20.67 -12.56
CA GLY A 281 -35.90 -21.44 -13.60
C GLY A 281 -35.77 -20.84 -15.00
N THR A 282 -34.90 -19.85 -15.20
CA THR A 282 -34.66 -19.22 -16.51
C THR A 282 -33.67 -20.08 -17.29
N THR A 283 -34.11 -21.26 -17.73
CA THR A 283 -33.36 -22.12 -18.67
C THR A 283 -33.34 -21.46 -20.05
N SER A 284 -32.45 -20.49 -20.23
CA SER A 284 -31.99 -20.17 -21.58
C SER A 284 -30.94 -21.21 -21.97
N THR A 285 -31.24 -21.94 -23.04
CA THR A 285 -30.34 -22.91 -23.69
C THR A 285 -29.13 -22.15 -24.26
N SER A 286 -28.18 -21.79 -23.40
CA SER A 286 -26.92 -21.16 -23.80
C SER A 286 -26.01 -22.25 -24.33
N THR A 287 -25.78 -22.23 -25.64
CA THR A 287 -24.71 -22.96 -26.31
C THR A 287 -23.43 -22.90 -25.48
N ARG A 288 -22.85 -24.07 -25.22
CA ARG A 288 -21.61 -24.27 -24.46
C ARG A 288 -20.45 -23.66 -25.26
N ARG A 289 -20.34 -22.33 -25.32
CA ARG A 289 -19.10 -21.67 -25.76
C ARG A 289 -18.07 -22.01 -24.70
N ARG A 290 -17.25 -23.02 -25.00
CA ARG A 290 -15.94 -23.24 -24.37
C ARG A 290 -15.23 -21.88 -24.40
N THR A 291 -15.25 -21.17 -23.29
CA THR A 291 -14.29 -20.10 -23.05
C THR A 291 -12.93 -20.76 -23.19
N LYS A 292 -12.21 -20.42 -24.27
CA LYS A 292 -10.82 -20.81 -24.43
C LYS A 292 -10.10 -20.46 -23.11
N PRO A 293 -9.27 -21.35 -22.56
CA PRO A 293 -8.47 -20.98 -21.38
C PRO A 293 -7.74 -19.68 -21.74
N LEU A 294 -7.89 -18.66 -20.89
CA LEU A 294 -7.09 -17.44 -21.05
C LEU A 294 -5.62 -17.89 -21.09
N SER A 295 -4.91 -17.37 -22.08
CA SER A 295 -3.48 -17.56 -22.35
C SER A 295 -2.69 -17.97 -21.10
N SER A 296 -2.03 -19.13 -21.18
CA SER A 296 -1.15 -19.73 -20.17
C SER A 296 0.17 -18.96 -19.98
N ARG A 297 0.14 -17.63 -20.10
CA ARG A 297 1.28 -16.81 -19.72
C ARG A 297 1.33 -16.75 -18.19
N PRO A 298 2.49 -17.05 -17.57
CA PRO A 298 2.66 -16.87 -16.14
C PRO A 298 2.37 -15.41 -15.81
N VAL A 299 1.53 -15.20 -14.80
CA VAL A 299 1.23 -13.87 -14.27
C VAL A 299 2.36 -13.55 -13.30
N SER A 300 3.04 -12.42 -13.50
CA SER A 300 4.11 -11.99 -12.60
C SER A 300 3.57 -11.73 -11.19
N MET A 301 4.39 -12.06 -10.21
CA MET A 301 4.12 -11.71 -8.81
C MET A 301 4.27 -10.21 -8.64
N ASP A 302 3.56 -9.63 -7.67
CA ASP A 302 3.57 -8.19 -7.45
C ASP A 302 4.99 -7.68 -7.13
N MET A 303 5.76 -8.47 -6.37
CA MET A 303 7.15 -8.17 -6.03
C MET A 303 8.05 -8.13 -7.28
N GLU A 304 7.95 -9.13 -8.16
CA GLU A 304 8.72 -9.20 -9.43
C GLU A 304 8.45 -7.98 -10.33
N VAL A 305 7.19 -7.51 -10.35
CA VAL A 305 6.82 -6.30 -11.10
C VAL A 305 7.54 -5.08 -10.54
N PHE A 306 7.57 -4.93 -9.21
CA PHE A 306 8.29 -3.82 -8.57
C PHE A 306 9.80 -3.94 -8.77
N GLU A 307 10.38 -5.14 -8.65
CA GLU A 307 11.81 -5.38 -8.93
C GLU A 307 12.18 -4.94 -10.34
N SER A 308 11.34 -5.26 -11.34
CA SER A 308 11.54 -4.85 -12.73
C SER A 308 11.46 -3.33 -12.90
N VAL A 309 10.42 -2.69 -12.35
CA VAL A 309 10.18 -1.24 -12.50
C VAL A 309 11.25 -0.39 -11.78
N PHE A 310 11.76 -0.88 -10.66
CA PHE A 310 12.76 -0.19 -9.83
C PHE A 310 14.19 -0.72 -10.03
N HIS A 311 14.41 -1.60 -11.01
CA HIS A 311 15.75 -2.06 -11.36
C HIS A 311 16.63 -0.87 -11.76
N PRO A 312 17.90 -0.77 -11.30
CA PRO A 312 18.76 0.38 -11.60
C PRO A 312 18.88 0.70 -13.09
N ASP A 313 18.94 -0.32 -13.94
CA ASP A 313 19.04 -0.13 -15.40
C ASP A 313 17.72 0.36 -16.01
N GLU A 314 16.57 -0.05 -15.46
CA GLU A 314 15.28 0.47 -15.86
C GLU A 314 15.14 1.95 -15.46
N ILE A 315 15.55 2.30 -14.25
CA ILE A 315 15.57 3.70 -13.78
C ILE A 315 16.46 4.56 -14.68
N LYS A 316 17.67 4.09 -15.02
CA LYS A 316 18.56 4.78 -15.96
C LYS A 316 17.91 4.95 -17.33
N ARG A 317 17.33 3.89 -17.89
CA ARG A 317 16.65 3.90 -19.20
C ARG A 317 15.50 4.90 -19.24
N VAL A 318 14.64 4.89 -18.22
CA VAL A 318 13.49 5.79 -18.11
C VAL A 318 13.93 7.24 -17.98
N ARG A 319 14.95 7.53 -17.14
CA ARG A 319 15.53 8.88 -17.04
C ARG A 319 16.12 9.38 -18.37
N ALA A 320 16.85 8.53 -19.08
CA ALA A 320 17.45 8.86 -20.37
C ALA A 320 16.39 9.19 -21.44
N ASN A 321 15.32 8.40 -21.50
CA ASN A 321 14.21 8.63 -22.43
C ASN A 321 13.45 9.92 -22.14
N SER A 322 13.30 10.31 -20.87
CA SER A 322 12.68 11.58 -20.50
C SER A 322 13.55 12.78 -20.90
N ALA A 323 14.88 12.65 -20.80
CA ALA A 323 15.81 13.71 -21.22
C ALA A 323 15.83 13.89 -22.76
N SER A 324 15.79 12.79 -23.51
CA SER A 324 15.76 12.85 -24.98
C SER A 324 14.42 13.38 -25.52
N GLY A 325 13.29 13.01 -24.92
CA GLY A 325 11.96 13.51 -25.29
C GLY A 325 11.77 15.02 -25.05
N SER A 326 12.46 15.61 -24.07
CA SER A 326 12.48 17.08 -23.87
C SER A 326 13.28 17.81 -24.95
N SER A 327 14.31 17.18 -25.51
CA SER A 327 15.17 17.80 -26.53
C SER A 327 14.50 17.87 -27.91
N THR A 328 13.63 16.91 -28.24
CA THR A 328 12.94 16.88 -29.55
C THR A 328 11.84 17.94 -29.67
N ASN A 329 11.32 18.47 -28.56
CA ASN A 329 10.28 19.52 -28.56
C ASN A 329 10.85 20.95 -28.56
N MET A 330 12.17 21.13 -28.53
CA MET A 330 12.81 22.47 -28.62
C MET A 330 13.24 22.87 -30.03
N LEU A 331 13.08 22.01 -31.05
CA LEU A 331 13.53 22.24 -32.42
C LEU A 331 12.41 22.57 -33.42
N SER A 332 11.19 22.88 -32.95
CA SER A 332 10.02 23.14 -33.83
C SER A 332 9.41 24.54 -33.70
N TRP A 333 10.12 25.51 -33.09
CA TRP A 333 9.65 26.91 -32.97
C TRP A 333 10.60 27.97 -33.55
N GLU A 334 11.61 27.56 -34.33
CA GLU A 334 12.44 28.48 -35.12
C GLU A 334 12.32 28.21 -36.63
N THR A 335 11.18 28.60 -37.19
CA THR A 335 10.97 29.04 -38.58
C THR A 335 9.71 29.87 -38.60
#